data_AF-A0A7C6YC47-F1
#
_entry.id   AF-A0A7C6YC47-F1
#
_cell.length_a   1.000
_cell.length_b   1.000
_cell.length_c   1.000
_cell.angle_alpha   90.00
_cell.angle_beta   90.00
_cell.angle_gamma   90.00
#
_symmetry.space_group_name_H-M   'P 1'
#
loop_
_entity.id
_entity.type
_entity.pdbx_description
1 polymer ?
#
loop_
_entity_poly.entity_id
_entity_poly.type
_entity_poly.pdbx_seq_one_letter_code
_entity_poly.pdbx_strand_id
1 'polypeptide(L)'
;DEQKAIFIVNKTDLGTLEDYIQLPGRFPDIPVVNTAVIKGEGLVELEEAIVKLLEQSPSMEEVEPLLVSVRHVEVISEALDCIRRARAMWGREPLELVSLEIRSAWEKLGELTGETASEELLDYIFKEFCIGK
;
A
#
# COMPACT_ATOMS: atom_id res chain seq x y z
N ASP A 1 -12.57 -4.58 -0.95
CA ASP A 1 -11.82 -3.61 -1.77
C ASP A 1 -12.61 -3.25 -3.00
N GLU A 2 -12.99 -1.99 -3.09
CA GLU A 2 -13.60 -1.41 -4.29
C GLU A 2 -12.47 -1.10 -5.27
N GLN A 3 -12.44 -1.78 -6.41
CA GLN A 3 -11.34 -1.64 -7.37
C GLN A 3 -11.46 -0.31 -8.10
N LYS A 4 -10.52 0.60 -7.82
CA LYS A 4 -10.46 1.90 -8.48
C LYS A 4 -10.19 1.72 -9.98
N ALA A 5 -10.92 2.46 -10.83
CA ALA A 5 -10.82 2.36 -12.27
C ALA A 5 -10.90 3.73 -12.94
N ILE A 6 -10.28 3.87 -14.11
CA ILE A 6 -10.41 5.00 -15.04
C ILE A 6 -10.58 4.40 -16.43
N PHE A 7 -11.60 4.82 -17.17
CA PHE A 7 -11.75 4.43 -18.56
C PHE A 7 -10.94 5.38 -19.45
N ILE A 8 -10.09 4.82 -20.31
CA ILE A 8 -9.29 5.60 -21.26
C ILE A 8 -9.81 5.29 -22.67
N VAL A 9 -10.45 6.28 -23.29
CA VAL A 9 -10.89 6.20 -24.68
C VAL A 9 -9.80 6.80 -25.55
N ASN A 10 -8.91 5.96 -26.05
CA ASN A 10 -7.77 6.37 -26.89
C ASN A 10 -8.13 6.43 -28.38
N LYS A 11 -7.33 7.16 -29.16
CA LYS A 11 -7.43 7.38 -30.61
C LYS A 11 -8.63 8.22 -31.04
N THR A 12 -9.00 9.23 -30.25
CA THR A 12 -10.11 10.13 -30.59
C THR A 12 -9.88 10.92 -31.89
N ASP A 13 -8.65 11.00 -32.37
CA ASP A 13 -8.27 11.55 -33.66
C ASP A 13 -8.82 10.77 -34.87
N LEU A 14 -9.18 9.50 -34.70
CA LEU A 14 -9.79 8.65 -35.74
C LEU A 14 -11.33 8.69 -35.71
N GLY A 15 -11.91 9.50 -34.83
CA GLY A 15 -13.35 9.54 -34.55
C GLY A 15 -13.71 8.70 -33.33
N THR A 16 -14.86 9.01 -32.72
CA THR A 16 -15.36 8.34 -31.52
C THR A 16 -16.53 7.44 -31.88
N LEU A 17 -16.46 6.14 -31.54
CA LEU A 17 -17.59 5.22 -31.71
C LEU A 17 -18.69 5.54 -30.69
N GLU A 18 -19.95 5.37 -31.09
CA GLU A 18 -21.15 5.63 -30.28
C GLU A 18 -21.14 4.88 -28.94
N ASP A 19 -20.56 3.67 -28.91
CA ASP A 19 -20.42 2.85 -27.70
C ASP A 19 -19.61 3.55 -26.59
N TYR A 20 -18.62 4.38 -26.94
CA TYR A 20 -17.79 5.07 -25.95
C TYR A 20 -18.46 6.31 -25.37
N ILE A 21 -19.38 6.93 -26.11
CA ILE A 21 -20.19 8.07 -25.66
C ILE A 21 -21.11 7.65 -24.51
N GLN A 22 -21.51 6.37 -24.47
CA GLN A 22 -22.41 5.82 -23.45
C GLN A 22 -21.69 5.39 -22.16
N LEU A 23 -20.35 5.39 -22.12
CA LEU A 23 -19.60 4.95 -20.93
C LEU A 23 -19.96 5.71 -19.65
N PRO A 24 -20.08 7.06 -19.65
CA PRO A 24 -20.50 7.81 -18.46
C PRO A 24 -21.92 7.44 -18.01
N GLY A 25 -22.81 7.04 -18.93
CA GLY A 25 -24.16 6.61 -18.60
C GLY A 25 -24.23 5.18 -18.05
N ARG A 26 -23.33 4.30 -18.48
CA ARG A 26 -23.25 2.90 -18.03
C ARG A 26 -22.47 2.76 -16.72
N PHE A 27 -21.50 3.63 -16.48
CA PHE A 27 -20.62 3.62 -15.32
C PHE A 27 -20.45 5.05 -14.78
N PRO A 28 -21.48 5.58 -14.09
CA PRO A 28 -21.48 6.99 -13.65
C PRO A 28 -20.37 7.30 -12.63
N ASP A 29 -19.92 6.30 -11.89
CA ASP A 29 -18.92 6.45 -10.83
C ASP A 29 -17.48 6.24 -11.31
N ILE A 30 -17.27 5.90 -12.60
CA ILE A 30 -15.94 5.68 -13.17
C ILE A 30 -15.58 6.83 -14.11
N PRO A 31 -14.51 7.59 -13.84
CA PRO A 31 -14.09 8.68 -14.71
C PRO A 31 -13.67 8.15 -16.09
N VAL A 32 -14.01 8.91 -17.13
CA VAL A 32 -13.65 8.62 -18.52
C VAL A 32 -12.73 9.72 -19.04
N VAL A 33 -11.56 9.34 -19.55
CA VAL A 33 -10.57 10.26 -20.14
C VAL A 33 -10.41 9.94 -21.62
N ASN A 34 -10.62 10.95 -22.46
CA ASN A 34 -10.44 10.86 -23.91
C ASN A 34 -9.00 11.23 -24.26
N THR A 35 -8.32 10.40 -25.06
CA THR A 35 -6.92 10.61 -25.42
C THR A 35 -6.67 10.42 -26.91
N ALA A 36 -5.70 11.19 -27.43
CA ALA A 36 -5.05 10.90 -28.70
C ALA A 36 -3.54 10.88 -28.42
N VAL A 37 -3.07 9.77 -27.87
CA VAL A 37 -1.71 9.65 -27.29
C VAL A 37 -0.62 9.99 -28.31
N ILE A 38 -0.82 9.66 -29.58
CA ILE A 38 0.13 9.96 -30.67
C ILE A 38 0.30 11.47 -30.88
N LYS A 39 -0.74 12.26 -30.58
CA LYS A 39 -0.75 13.73 -30.63
C LYS A 39 -0.40 14.38 -29.29
N GLY A 40 -0.24 13.59 -28.23
CA GLY A 40 -0.02 14.08 -26.86
C GLY A 40 -1.27 14.67 -26.20
N GLU A 41 -2.45 14.47 -26.77
CA GLU A 41 -3.72 15.02 -26.26
C GLU A 41 -4.33 14.09 -25.20
N GLY A 42 -4.90 14.66 -24.14
CA GLY A 42 -5.57 13.91 -23.07
C GLY A 42 -4.65 13.36 -21.97
N LEU A 43 -3.34 13.57 -22.07
CA LEU A 43 -2.36 13.07 -21.10
C LEU A 43 -2.41 13.84 -19.78
N VAL A 44 -2.57 15.17 -19.83
CA VAL A 44 -2.70 16.01 -18.62
C VAL A 44 -3.99 15.67 -17.88
N GLU A 45 -5.08 15.49 -18.62
CA GLU A 45 -6.38 15.10 -18.07
C GLU A 45 -6.33 13.69 -17.44
N LEU A 46 -5.52 12.79 -18.01
CA LEU A 46 -5.27 11.46 -17.42
C LEU A 46 -4.48 11.58 -16.11
N GLU A 47 -3.41 12.38 -16.09
CA GLU A 47 -2.63 12.64 -14.87
C GLU A 47 -3.52 13.22 -13.76
N GLU A 48 -4.33 14.23 -14.07
CA GLU A 48 -5.26 14.83 -13.12
C GLU A 48 -6.31 13.84 -12.61
N ALA A 49 -6.83 12.96 -13.48
CA ALA A 49 -7.79 11.92 -13.09
C ALA A 49 -7.16 10.88 -12.15
N ILE A 50 -5.91 10.50 -12.40
CA ILE A 50 -5.15 9.60 -11.52
C ILE A 50 -4.92 10.25 -10.16
N VAL A 51 -4.48 11.51 -10.12
CA VAL A 51 -4.24 12.24 -8.86
C VAL A 51 -5.51 12.33 -8.03
N LYS A 52 -6.63 12.75 -8.62
CA LYS A 52 -7.93 12.84 -7.92
C LYS A 52 -8.38 11.49 -7.35
N LEU A 53 -8.20 10.41 -8.10
CA LEU A 53 -8.56 9.05 -7.67
C LEU A 53 -7.68 8.54 -6.52
N LEU A 54 -6.45 9.02 -6.42
CA LEU A 54 -5.55 8.73 -5.30
C LEU A 54 -5.85 9.62 -4.08
N GLU A 55 -6.14 10.91 -4.28
CA GLU A 55 -6.48 11.89 -3.23
C GLU A 55 -7.80 11.61 -2.52
N GLN A 56 -8.78 11.02 -3.20
CA GLN A 56 -10.06 10.60 -2.59
C GLN A 56 -9.91 9.48 -1.55
N SER A 57 -8.70 8.98 -1.32
CA SER A 57 -8.42 8.04 -0.23
C SER A 57 -8.32 8.80 1.10
N PRO A 58 -9.18 8.52 2.09
CA PRO A 58 -9.14 9.19 3.38
C PRO A 58 -8.00 8.63 4.22
N SER A 59 -6.74 8.93 3.88
CA SER A 59 -5.60 8.54 4.72
C SER A 59 -4.26 9.13 4.28
N MET A 60 -4.12 10.44 4.02
CA MET A 60 -2.79 11.11 4.01
C MET A 60 -2.87 12.60 4.39
N GLU A 61 -3.83 13.02 5.20
CA GLU A 61 -3.67 14.29 5.93
C GLU A 61 -2.58 14.07 7.00
N GLU A 62 -1.40 14.63 6.75
CA GLU A 62 -0.32 14.85 7.73
C GLU A 62 0.40 13.62 8.31
N VAL A 63 0.56 12.54 7.55
CA VAL A 63 1.63 11.58 7.87
C VAL A 63 2.82 11.96 7.01
N GLU A 64 3.89 12.49 7.61
CA GLU A 64 5.21 12.52 6.95
C GLU A 64 5.38 11.19 6.22
N PRO A 65 5.82 11.15 4.95
CA PRO A 65 5.92 9.91 4.20
C PRO A 65 6.88 8.98 4.96
N LEU A 66 6.30 8.15 5.81
CA LEU A 66 7.02 7.19 6.60
C LEU A 66 7.35 6.13 5.57
N LEU A 67 8.62 6.12 5.14
CA LEU A 67 9.19 5.08 4.30
C LEU A 67 9.23 3.78 5.13
N VAL A 68 8.05 3.21 5.36
CA VAL A 68 7.85 1.93 6.01
C VAL A 68 7.94 0.88 4.92
N SER A 69 9.00 0.07 4.96
CA SER A 69 9.08 -1.10 4.10
C SER A 69 7.95 -2.07 4.46
N VAL A 70 7.53 -2.91 3.51
CA VAL A 70 6.55 -3.99 3.77
C VAL A 70 6.97 -4.82 4.98
N ARG A 71 8.28 -5.09 5.11
CA ARG A 71 8.86 -5.78 6.27
C ARG A 71 8.61 -5.05 7.59
N HIS A 72 8.78 -3.73 7.64
CA HIS A 72 8.49 -2.99 8.88
C HIS A 72 7.02 -3.12 9.28
N VAL A 73 6.09 -3.10 8.31
CA VAL A 73 4.66 -3.32 8.58
C VAL A 73 4.42 -4.71 9.15
N GLU A 74 5.02 -5.74 8.56
CA GLU A 74 4.89 -7.13 9.01
C GLU A 74 5.39 -7.31 10.44
N VAL A 75 6.61 -6.86 10.75
CA VAL A 75 7.20 -6.96 12.08
C VAL A 75 6.35 -6.24 13.15
N ILE A 76 5.87 -5.04 12.83
CA ILE A 76 5.00 -4.27 13.74
C ILE A 76 3.66 -4.99 13.95
N SER A 77 3.08 -5.57 12.89
CA SER A 77 1.84 -6.33 12.98
C SER A 77 2.00 -7.56 13.87
N GLU A 78 3.08 -8.32 13.69
CA GLU A 78 3.38 -9.50 14.52
C GLU A 78 3.58 -9.12 16.00
N ALA A 79 4.35 -8.07 16.27
CA ALA A 79 4.56 -7.57 17.63
C ALA A 79 3.24 -7.12 18.28
N LEU A 80 2.39 -6.43 17.53
CA LEU A 80 1.06 -6.01 18.00
C LEU A 80 0.18 -7.21 18.34
N ASP A 81 0.22 -8.26 17.54
CA ASP A 81 -0.56 -9.47 17.81
C ASP A 81 -0.07 -10.20 19.07
N CYS A 82 1.24 -10.26 19.33
CA CYS A 82 1.80 -10.74 20.59
C CYS A 82 1.25 -9.92 21.79
N ILE A 83 1.26 -8.59 21.68
CA ILE A 83 0.73 -7.70 22.74
C ILE A 83 -0.77 -7.93 22.97
N ARG A 84 -1.55 -8.10 21.88
CA ARG A 84 -2.99 -8.40 21.96
C ARG A 84 -3.24 -9.74 22.67
N ARG A 85 -2.44 -10.77 22.37
CA ARG A 85 -2.51 -12.07 23.06
C ARG A 85 -2.17 -11.93 24.54
N ALA A 86 -1.07 -11.25 24.88
CA ALA A 86 -0.69 -10.98 26.27
C ALA A 86 -1.81 -10.27 27.05
N ARG A 87 -2.42 -9.25 26.44
CA ARG A 87 -3.56 -8.53 27.03
C ARG A 87 -4.79 -9.41 27.22
N ALA A 88 -5.09 -10.29 26.27
CA ALA A 88 -6.22 -11.21 26.37
C ALA A 88 -6.04 -12.27 27.47
N MET A 89 -4.79 -12.65 27.75
CA MET A 89 -4.40 -13.60 28.80
C MET A 89 -4.28 -12.97 30.20
N TRP A 90 -4.12 -11.65 30.29
CA TRP A 90 -3.93 -10.95 31.56
C TRP A 90 -5.07 -11.24 32.56
N GLY A 91 -4.72 -11.79 33.73
CA GLY A 91 -5.67 -12.16 34.78
C GLY A 91 -6.49 -13.42 34.50
N ARG A 92 -6.22 -14.13 33.40
CA ARG A 92 -6.88 -15.39 33.01
C ARG A 92 -5.91 -16.56 32.95
N GLU A 93 -4.67 -16.30 32.57
CA GLU A 93 -3.61 -17.30 32.42
C GLU A 93 -2.44 -17.03 33.37
N PRO A 94 -1.56 -18.02 33.61
CA PRO A 94 -0.32 -17.84 34.35
C PRO A 94 0.54 -16.69 33.81
N LEU A 95 1.21 -15.98 34.72
CA LEU A 95 2.07 -14.85 34.37
C LEU A 95 3.23 -15.26 33.46
N GLU A 96 3.66 -16.52 33.53
CA GLU A 96 4.69 -17.09 32.65
C GLU A 96 4.27 -17.02 31.19
N LEU A 97 3.00 -17.35 30.85
CA LEU A 97 2.50 -17.29 29.47
C LEU A 97 2.34 -15.85 28.98
N VAL A 98 1.91 -14.95 29.86
CA VAL A 98 1.84 -13.51 29.56
C VAL A 98 3.24 -12.95 29.30
N SER A 99 4.21 -13.32 30.13
CA SER A 99 5.61 -12.88 29.98
C SER A 99 6.25 -13.39 28.70
N LEU A 100 5.87 -14.60 28.26
CA LEU A 100 6.32 -15.18 27.00
C LEU A 100 5.88 -14.32 25.81
N GLU A 101 4.59 -13.95 25.72
CA GLU A 101 4.08 -13.12 24.62
C GLU A 101 4.68 -11.70 24.63
N ILE A 102 4.89 -11.12 25.81
CA ILE A 102 5.57 -9.82 25.94
C ILE A 102 7.01 -9.91 25.43
N ARG A 103 7.73 -10.98 25.78
CA ARG A 103 9.10 -11.22 25.28
C ARG A 103 9.11 -11.41 23.76
N SER A 104 8.17 -12.17 23.21
CA SER A 104 8.05 -12.35 21.75
C SER A 104 7.75 -11.02 21.03
N ALA A 105 6.93 -10.14 21.61
CA ALA A 105 6.72 -8.80 21.07
C ALA A 105 8.03 -7.97 21.08
N TRP A 106 8.80 -8.05 22.18
CA TRP A 106 10.08 -7.36 22.32
C TRP A 106 11.11 -7.85 21.29
N GLU A 107 11.25 -9.16 21.13
CA GLU A 107 12.17 -9.77 20.16
C GLU A 107 11.83 -9.35 18.72
N LYS A 108 10.54 -9.29 18.38
CA LYS A 108 10.06 -8.83 17.08
C LYS A 108 10.41 -7.37 16.83
N LEU A 109 10.20 -6.50 17.81
CA LEU A 109 10.58 -5.09 17.68
C LEU A 109 12.09 -4.89 17.55
N GLY A 110 12.92 -5.77 18.14
CA GLY A 110 14.36 -5.79 17.93
C GLY A 110 14.78 -6.05 16.48
N GLU A 111 13.94 -6.68 15.66
CA GLU A 111 14.22 -6.92 14.24
C GLU A 111 14.17 -5.62 13.42
N LEU A 112 13.49 -4.58 13.94
CA LEU A 112 13.44 -3.24 13.35
C LEU A 112 14.73 -2.45 13.61
N THR A 113 15.28 -2.54 14.83
CA THR A 113 16.53 -1.85 15.23
C THR A 113 17.77 -2.63 14.79
N GLY A 114 17.62 -3.89 14.39
CA GLY A 114 18.70 -4.78 14.02
C GLY A 114 19.37 -5.48 15.22
N GLU A 115 18.86 -5.27 16.44
CA GLU A 115 19.39 -5.89 17.66
C GLU A 115 19.13 -7.40 17.71
N THR A 116 18.08 -7.89 17.05
CA THR A 116 17.75 -9.31 16.90
C THR A 116 17.77 -9.76 15.43
N ALA A 117 18.56 -9.08 14.59
CA ALA A 117 18.59 -9.37 13.16
C ALA A 117 19.00 -10.82 12.82
N SER A 118 18.10 -11.48 12.11
CA SER A 118 18.32 -12.53 11.11
C SER A 118 19.63 -12.52 10.30
N GLU A 119 20.36 -13.62 10.11
CA GLU A 119 21.28 -13.72 8.95
C GLU A 119 20.49 -13.61 7.63
N GLU A 120 19.32 -14.25 7.55
CA GLU A 120 18.41 -14.18 6.38
C GLU A 120 17.93 -12.75 6.08
N LEU A 121 17.82 -11.94 7.13
CA LEU A 121 17.42 -10.55 7.10
C LEU A 121 18.48 -9.66 6.45
N LEU A 122 19.74 -9.93 6.73
CA LEU A 122 20.88 -9.25 6.11
C LEU A 122 20.95 -9.62 4.63
N ASP A 123 20.81 -10.91 4.30
CA ASP A 123 20.79 -11.37 2.90
C ASP A 123 19.69 -10.70 2.07
N TYR A 124 18.48 -10.55 2.63
CA TYR A 124 17.38 -9.85 1.97
C TYR A 124 17.69 -8.36 1.75
N ILE A 125 18.24 -7.68 2.76
CA ILE A 125 18.64 -6.27 2.64
C ILE A 125 19.68 -6.13 1.52
N PHE A 126 20.72 -6.96 1.51
CA PHE A 126 21.81 -6.86 0.53
C PHE A 126 21.43 -7.31 -0.87
N LYS A 127 20.35 -8.10 -1.03
CA LYS A 127 19.80 -8.48 -2.33
C LYS A 127 19.21 -7.29 -3.10
N GLU A 128 18.67 -6.29 -2.40
CA GLU A 128 18.13 -5.07 -2.99
C GLU A 128 19.22 -4.03 -3.32
N PHE A 129 20.47 -4.25 -2.89
CA PHE A 129 21.60 -3.41 -3.25
C PHE A 129 22.36 -4.00 -4.44
N CYS A 130 22.55 -3.21 -5.49
CA CYS A 130 23.42 -3.60 -6.60
C CYS A 130 24.84 -3.94 -6.09
N ILE A 131 25.42 -5.02 -6.62
CA ILE A 131 26.79 -5.45 -6.32
C ILE A 131 27.75 -4.32 -6.70
N GLY A 132 28.39 -3.73 -5.70
CA GLY A 132 29.29 -2.59 -5.87
C GLY A 132 28.79 -1.38 -5.08
N LYS A 133 28.97 -1.42 -3.76
CA LYS A 133 29.17 -0.22 -2.95
C LYS A 133 30.64 -0.10 -2.63
#